data_AF-A0AAD7PJK5-F1
#
_entry.id   AF-A0AAD7PJK5-F1
#
_cell.length_a   1.000
_cell.length_b   1.000
_cell.length_c   1.000
_cell.angle_alpha   90.00
_cell.angle_beta   90.00
_cell.angle_gamma   90.00
#
_symmetry.space_group_name_H-M   'P 1'
#
loop_
_entity.id
_entity.type
_entity.pdbx_description
1 polymer ?
#
loop_
_entity_poly.entity_id
_entity_poly.type
_entity_poly.pdbx_seq_one_letter_code
_entity_poly.pdbx_strand_id
1 'polypeptide(L)'
;MLRGIRGVKHGMKFSIKMNGETSKIRWEKYDAKGWTEKGAHKYGRLNERSWWEKWGEHYDGRGSVLKWTDKWAETELGTKWGDKWEEKFFAAIGSRQGETWHASLSGERWSRTWGEEHFGNGKVHKYGKSTTGESWDIVVDEETYY
;
A
#
# COMPACT_ATOMS: atom_id res chain seq x y z
N MET A 1 30.23 -0.07 -12.12
CA MET A 1 30.57 0.80 -10.96
C MET A 1 29.40 1.77 -10.75
N LEU A 2 28.51 1.54 -9.78
CA LEU A 2 27.25 2.30 -9.61
C LEU A 2 27.39 3.37 -8.51
N ARG A 3 27.24 4.65 -8.88
CA ARG A 3 27.24 5.78 -7.95
C ARG A 3 25.82 5.99 -7.39
N GLY A 4 25.64 5.81 -6.09
CA GLY A 4 24.42 6.21 -5.39
C GLY A 4 24.50 7.68 -4.95
N ILE A 5 23.54 8.51 -5.36
CA ILE A 5 23.43 9.90 -4.89
C ILE A 5 22.69 9.86 -3.54
N ARG A 6 23.39 10.26 -2.47
CA ARG A 6 22.79 10.51 -1.14
C ARG A 6 22.74 12.02 -0.93
N GLY A 7 21.57 12.57 -0.64
CA GLY A 7 21.40 13.98 -0.27
C GLY A 7 20.60 14.07 1.03
N VAL A 8 21.03 14.94 1.95
CA VAL A 8 20.30 15.30 3.17
C VAL A 8 19.97 16.79 3.07
N LYS A 9 18.69 17.14 3.12
CA LYS A 9 18.21 18.51 3.31
C LYS A 9 17.05 18.45 4.31
N HIS A 10 17.11 19.24 5.38
CA HIS A 10 15.99 19.51 6.31
C HIS A 10 15.30 18.27 6.94
N GLY A 11 16.06 17.33 7.51
CA GLY A 11 15.47 16.14 8.18
C GLY A 11 14.90 15.08 7.22
N MET A 12 15.15 15.22 5.91
CA MET A 12 14.74 14.28 4.89
C MET A 12 15.93 13.48 4.33
N LYS A 13 15.75 12.17 4.19
CA LYS A 13 16.73 11.25 3.60
C LYS A 13 16.16 10.63 2.33
N PHE A 14 16.87 10.78 1.22
CA PHE A 14 16.50 10.17 -0.06
C PHE A 14 17.54 9.15 -0.52
N SER A 15 17.07 8.03 -1.08
CA SER A 15 17.93 7.04 -1.71
C SER A 15 17.35 6.61 -3.05
N ILE A 16 18.17 6.71 -4.10
CA ILE A 16 17.86 6.23 -5.43
C ILE A 16 18.81 5.07 -5.75
N LYS A 17 18.25 3.93 -6.18
CA LYS A 17 19.00 2.81 -6.76
C LYS A 17 18.45 2.51 -8.15
N MET A 18 19.34 2.41 -9.12
CA MET A 18 19.04 1.97 -10.48
C MET A 18 19.89 0.73 -10.77
N ASN A 19 19.27 -0.36 -11.18
CA ASN A 19 19.91 -1.49 -11.87
C ASN A 19 19.17 -1.65 -13.22
N GLY A 20 19.79 -2.23 -14.25
CA GLY A 20 19.36 -2.07 -15.66
C GLY A 20 17.85 -2.04 -15.94
N GLU A 21 17.08 -2.89 -15.26
CA GLU A 21 15.62 -3.04 -15.45
C GLU A 21 14.75 -2.51 -14.31
N THR A 22 15.33 -2.06 -13.19
CA THR A 22 14.54 -1.58 -12.04
C THR A 22 15.06 -0.28 -11.46
N SER A 23 14.12 0.56 -11.09
CA SER A 23 14.34 1.84 -10.43
C SER A 23 13.65 1.84 -9.08
N LYS A 24 14.32 2.42 -8.10
CA LYS A 24 13.82 2.50 -6.74
C LYS A 24 14.17 3.84 -6.12
N ILE A 25 13.14 4.53 -5.64
CA ILE A 25 13.23 5.74 -4.85
C ILE A 25 12.68 5.42 -3.46
N ARG A 26 13.43 5.76 -2.42
CA ARG A 26 12.99 5.70 -1.03
C ARG A 26 13.13 7.07 -0.40
N TRP A 27 12.20 7.42 0.47
CA TRP A 27 12.28 8.63 1.29
C TRP A 27 11.87 8.34 2.72
N GLU A 28 12.46 9.11 3.61
CA GLU A 28 12.10 9.17 5.02
C GLU A 28 12.21 10.62 5.46
N LYS A 29 11.20 11.11 6.16
CA LYS A 29 11.12 12.44 6.77
C LYS A 29 10.70 12.28 8.21
N TYR A 30 11.29 13.07 9.08
CA TYR A 30 11.02 13.04 10.51
C TYR A 30 11.00 14.46 11.06
N ASP A 31 10.22 14.68 12.12
CA ASP A 31 10.32 15.89 12.95
C ASP A 31 10.69 15.56 14.40
N ALA A 32 10.95 16.59 15.21
CA ALA A 32 11.30 16.43 16.62
C ALA A 32 10.12 16.02 17.53
N LYS A 33 8.89 16.03 17.01
CA LYS A 33 7.64 15.76 17.74
C LYS A 33 7.10 14.35 17.48
N GLY A 34 7.90 13.48 16.88
CA GLY A 34 7.53 12.09 16.59
C GLY A 34 6.76 11.91 15.28
N TRP A 35 6.55 12.98 14.51
CA TRP A 35 5.99 12.88 13.18
C TRP A 35 6.96 12.16 12.25
N THR A 36 6.46 11.20 11.48
CA THR A 36 7.27 10.42 10.53
C THR A 36 6.51 10.17 9.23
N GLU A 37 7.18 10.37 8.10
CA GLU A 37 6.68 9.96 6.79
C GLU A 37 7.77 9.17 6.07
N LYS A 38 7.50 7.90 5.76
CA LYS A 38 8.40 7.06 4.99
C LYS A 38 7.66 6.39 3.85
N GLY A 39 8.38 6.11 2.78
CA GLY A 39 7.82 5.42 1.65
C GLY A 39 8.84 5.00 0.63
N ALA A 40 8.37 4.22 -0.35
CA ALA A 40 9.15 3.90 -1.52
C ALA A 40 8.29 3.84 -2.76
N HIS A 41 8.88 4.25 -3.87
CA HIS A 41 8.40 3.98 -5.22
C HIS A 41 9.41 3.08 -5.89
N LYS A 42 8.95 1.93 -6.36
CA LYS A 42 9.76 0.97 -7.11
C LYS A 42 9.02 0.69 -8.40
N TYR A 43 9.74 0.66 -9.51
CA TYR A 43 9.19 0.21 -10.77
C TYR A 43 10.25 -0.58 -11.52
N GLY A 44 9.82 -1.41 -12.45
CA GLY A 44 10.73 -2.11 -13.32
C GLY A 44 10.01 -2.72 -14.50
N ARG A 45 10.82 -3.21 -15.44
CA ARG A 45 10.37 -3.93 -16.61
C ARG A 45 11.22 -5.16 -16.77
N LEU A 46 10.59 -6.32 -16.86
CA LEU A 46 11.25 -7.59 -17.11
C LEU A 46 10.47 -8.29 -18.22
N ASN A 47 11.15 -8.54 -19.36
CA ASN A 47 10.50 -9.03 -20.58
C ASN A 47 9.31 -8.12 -20.97
N GLU A 48 8.20 -8.72 -21.39
CA GLU A 48 6.96 -8.06 -21.81
C GLU A 48 6.06 -7.62 -20.63
N ARG A 49 6.65 -7.42 -19.44
CA ARG A 49 5.90 -7.06 -18.21
C ARG A 49 6.54 -5.87 -17.53
N SER A 50 5.70 -4.89 -17.21
CA SER A 50 6.05 -3.74 -16.38
C SER A 50 5.33 -3.82 -15.05
N TRP A 51 5.96 -3.37 -13.97
CA TRP A 51 5.36 -3.38 -12.64
C TRP A 51 5.72 -2.12 -11.86
N TRP A 52 4.82 -1.75 -10.96
CA TRP A 52 4.92 -0.60 -10.07
C TRP A 52 4.55 -1.01 -8.66
N GLU A 53 5.34 -0.57 -7.70
CA GLU A 53 5.07 -0.74 -6.27
C GLU A 53 5.27 0.60 -5.59
N LYS A 54 4.24 1.06 -4.91
CA LYS A 54 4.29 2.20 -4.00
C LYS A 54 3.82 1.76 -2.63
N TRP A 55 4.49 2.22 -1.60
CA TRP A 55 4.02 2.09 -0.23
C TRP A 55 4.42 3.32 0.56
N GLY A 56 3.66 3.60 1.60
CA GLY A 56 3.96 4.67 2.53
C GLY A 56 3.42 4.37 3.92
N GLU A 57 4.07 4.99 4.89
CA GLU A 57 3.63 5.03 6.28
C GLU A 57 3.76 6.46 6.79
N HIS A 58 2.73 6.92 7.49
CA HIS A 58 2.63 8.23 8.10
C HIS A 58 2.25 8.07 9.56
N TYR A 59 3.03 8.69 10.44
CA TYR A 59 2.81 8.75 11.87
C TYR A 59 2.72 10.23 12.26
N ASP A 60 1.66 10.61 12.96
CA ASP A 60 1.42 12.01 13.33
C ASP A 60 2.18 12.46 14.60
N GLY A 61 2.89 11.54 15.26
CA GLY A 61 3.58 11.76 16.53
C GLY A 61 2.66 11.77 17.77
N ARG A 62 1.36 11.52 17.59
CA ARG A 62 0.32 11.53 18.65
C ARG A 62 -0.45 10.22 18.77
N GLY A 63 -0.07 9.21 18.00
CA GLY A 63 -0.67 7.87 18.03
C GLY A 63 -1.54 7.55 16.82
N SER A 64 -1.71 8.47 15.86
CA SER A 64 -2.34 8.17 14.58
C SER A 64 -1.32 7.58 13.62
N VAL A 65 -1.71 6.50 12.96
CA VAL A 65 -0.93 5.83 11.92
C VAL A 65 -1.78 5.65 10.66
N LEU A 66 -1.20 6.00 9.52
CA LEU A 66 -1.71 5.68 8.20
C LEU A 66 -0.65 4.86 7.47
N LYS A 67 -0.97 3.64 7.05
CA LYS A 67 -0.13 2.85 6.14
C LYS A 67 -0.91 2.54 4.88
N TRP A 68 -0.21 2.46 3.75
CA TRP A 68 -0.84 2.15 2.48
C TRP A 68 0.12 1.47 1.52
N THR A 69 -0.44 0.78 0.54
CA THR A 69 0.29 0.19 -0.56
C THR A 69 -0.55 0.25 -1.82
N ASP A 70 0.11 0.46 -2.96
CA ASP A 70 -0.46 0.38 -4.29
C ASP A 70 0.55 -0.35 -5.18
N LYS A 71 0.22 -1.58 -5.55
CA LYS A 71 1.03 -2.44 -6.41
C LYS A 71 0.22 -2.84 -7.61
N TRP A 72 0.81 -2.74 -8.78
CA TRP A 72 0.17 -3.22 -10.00
C TRP A 72 1.21 -3.55 -11.05
N ALA A 73 0.80 -4.32 -12.05
CA ALA A 73 1.61 -4.66 -13.19
C ALA A 73 0.76 -4.68 -14.46
N GLU A 74 1.44 -4.56 -15.59
CA GLU A 74 0.82 -4.70 -16.92
C GLU A 74 1.72 -5.50 -17.85
N THR A 75 1.09 -6.26 -18.74
CA THR A 75 1.75 -6.81 -19.93
C THR A 75 1.79 -5.77 -21.04
N GLU A 76 2.73 -5.89 -21.98
CA GLU A 76 2.74 -5.10 -23.22
C GLU A 76 1.45 -5.20 -24.03
N LEU A 77 0.79 -6.34 -23.97
CA LEU A 77 -0.49 -6.54 -24.65
C LEU A 77 -1.58 -5.65 -24.05
N GLY A 78 -1.49 -5.28 -22.77
CA GLY A 78 -2.46 -4.42 -22.07
C GLY A 78 -3.24 -5.07 -20.92
N THR A 79 -2.99 -6.34 -20.59
CA THR A 79 -3.57 -6.97 -19.38
C THR A 79 -2.95 -6.33 -18.15
N LYS A 80 -3.77 -5.99 -17.15
CA LYS A 80 -3.33 -5.29 -15.93
C LYS A 80 -3.88 -5.98 -14.69
N TRP A 81 -3.11 -5.98 -13.60
CA TRP A 81 -3.57 -6.51 -12.32
C TRP A 81 -2.89 -5.76 -11.18
N GLY A 82 -3.53 -5.74 -10.02
CA GLY A 82 -2.95 -5.06 -8.88
C GLY A 82 -3.67 -5.31 -7.57
N ASP A 83 -3.01 -4.83 -6.53
CA ASP A 83 -3.42 -4.87 -5.14
C ASP A 83 -3.12 -3.52 -4.52
N LYS A 84 -4.16 -2.87 -3.98
CA LYS A 84 -4.01 -1.68 -3.15
C LYS A 84 -4.70 -1.89 -1.83
N TRP A 85 -4.13 -1.32 -0.78
CA TRP A 85 -4.77 -1.30 0.54
C TRP A 85 -4.30 -0.07 1.32
N GLU A 86 -5.13 0.35 2.27
CA GLU A 86 -4.78 1.34 3.28
C GLU A 86 -5.26 0.89 4.65
N GLU A 87 -4.58 1.35 5.69
CA GLU A 87 -5.01 1.23 7.07
C GLU A 87 -4.85 2.56 7.79
N LYS A 88 -5.81 2.91 8.65
CA LYS A 88 -5.87 4.14 9.43
C LYS A 88 -6.23 3.76 10.85
N PHE A 89 -5.33 3.99 11.80
CA PHE A 89 -5.55 3.64 13.20
C PHE A 89 -5.17 4.78 14.14
N PHE A 90 -5.90 4.88 15.24
CA PHE A 90 -5.58 5.67 16.41
C PHE A 90 -6.01 4.90 17.65
N ALA A 91 -5.06 4.58 18.54
CA ALA A 91 -5.31 3.85 19.77
C ALA A 91 -6.14 2.54 19.56
N ALA A 92 -5.68 1.69 18.64
CA ALA A 92 -6.34 0.41 18.25
C ALA A 92 -7.75 0.52 17.63
N ILE A 93 -8.28 1.74 17.46
CA ILE A 93 -9.52 2.01 16.74
C ILE A 93 -9.15 2.46 15.33
N GLY A 94 -9.80 1.91 14.32
CA GLY A 94 -9.41 2.23 12.96
C GLY A 94 -10.08 1.39 11.90
N SER A 95 -9.56 1.49 10.69
CA SER A 95 -9.99 0.65 9.59
C SER A 95 -8.82 0.22 8.72
N ARG A 96 -9.02 -0.91 8.05
CA ARG A 96 -8.14 -1.40 7.00
C ARG A 96 -8.99 -1.84 5.83
N GLN A 97 -8.63 -1.44 4.62
CA GLN A 97 -9.41 -1.77 3.44
C GLN A 97 -8.51 -1.90 2.21
N GLY A 98 -8.97 -2.67 1.23
CA GLY A 98 -8.21 -2.90 0.01
C GLY A 98 -9.04 -3.40 -1.16
N GLU A 99 -8.37 -3.46 -2.30
CA GLU A 99 -8.89 -3.99 -3.55
C GLU A 99 -7.78 -4.81 -4.23
N THR A 100 -8.10 -6.06 -4.56
CA THR A 100 -7.37 -6.86 -5.56
C THR A 100 -8.17 -6.76 -6.85
N TRP A 101 -7.51 -6.51 -7.98
CA TRP A 101 -8.19 -6.36 -9.27
C TRP A 101 -7.38 -6.91 -10.43
N HIS A 102 -8.08 -7.27 -11.50
CA HIS A 102 -7.55 -7.74 -12.76
C HIS A 102 -8.36 -7.14 -13.91
N ALA A 103 -7.70 -6.71 -14.97
CA ALA A 103 -8.30 -6.18 -16.18
C ALA A 103 -7.68 -6.86 -17.39
N SER A 104 -8.50 -7.51 -18.20
CA SER A 104 -8.07 -8.16 -19.44
C SER A 104 -7.95 -7.15 -20.59
N LEU A 105 -7.38 -7.61 -21.68
CA LEU A 105 -7.33 -6.90 -22.97
C LEU A 105 -8.71 -6.56 -23.53
N SER A 106 -9.68 -7.45 -23.32
CA SER A 106 -11.04 -7.30 -23.85
C SER A 106 -11.88 -6.30 -23.05
N GLY A 107 -11.30 -5.66 -22.03
CA GLY A 107 -12.00 -4.72 -21.14
C GLY A 107 -12.77 -5.40 -20.02
N GLU A 108 -12.69 -6.73 -19.91
CA GLU A 108 -13.25 -7.45 -18.77
C GLU A 108 -12.47 -7.08 -17.50
N ARG A 109 -13.20 -6.63 -16.47
CA ARG A 109 -12.61 -6.27 -15.19
C ARG A 109 -13.17 -7.14 -14.09
N TRP A 110 -12.27 -7.81 -13.38
CA TRP A 110 -12.53 -8.46 -12.11
C TRP A 110 -11.97 -7.61 -10.97
N SER A 111 -12.71 -7.51 -9.85
CA SER A 111 -12.14 -7.02 -8.60
C SER A 111 -12.78 -7.67 -7.38
N ARG A 112 -12.04 -7.63 -6.27
CA ARG A 112 -12.49 -8.02 -4.93
C ARG A 112 -12.04 -6.94 -3.95
N THR A 113 -13.02 -6.26 -3.36
CA THR A 113 -12.79 -5.29 -2.28
C THR A 113 -13.03 -5.94 -0.94
N TRP A 114 -12.27 -5.53 0.07
CA TRP A 114 -12.41 -5.99 1.44
C TRP A 114 -12.15 -4.82 2.40
N GLY A 115 -12.73 -4.90 3.60
CA GLY A 115 -12.55 -3.94 4.65
C GLY A 115 -12.73 -4.56 6.03
N GLU A 116 -12.08 -3.94 7.00
CA GLU A 116 -12.15 -4.24 8.42
C GLU A 116 -12.30 -2.91 9.18
N GLU A 117 -13.30 -2.81 10.05
CA GLU A 117 -13.43 -1.75 11.04
C GLU A 117 -13.15 -2.31 12.43
N HIS A 118 -12.22 -1.66 13.13
CA HIS A 118 -11.75 -2.05 14.45
C HIS A 118 -12.33 -1.10 15.49
N PHE A 119 -13.16 -1.64 16.37
CA PHE A 119 -13.92 -0.83 17.34
C PHE A 119 -13.16 -0.55 18.65
N GLY A 120 -11.98 -1.15 18.83
CA GLY A 120 -11.18 -1.02 20.07
C GLY A 120 -11.75 -1.76 21.29
N ASN A 121 -12.81 -2.55 21.11
CA ASN A 121 -13.47 -3.33 22.16
C ASN A 121 -13.35 -4.85 21.94
N GLY A 122 -12.36 -5.28 21.14
CA GLY A 122 -12.19 -6.69 20.75
C GLY A 122 -13.14 -7.16 19.64
N LYS A 123 -13.93 -6.26 19.04
CA LYS A 123 -14.76 -6.57 17.87
C LYS A 123 -14.18 -5.97 16.60
N VAL A 124 -14.36 -6.72 15.51
CA VAL A 124 -13.99 -6.31 14.16
C VAL A 124 -15.16 -6.55 13.22
N HIS A 125 -15.57 -5.51 12.49
CA HIS A 125 -16.53 -5.64 11.40
C HIS A 125 -15.76 -5.87 10.09
N LYS A 126 -15.95 -7.06 9.50
CA LYS A 126 -15.31 -7.47 8.25
C LYS A 126 -16.33 -7.50 7.13
N TYR A 127 -16.03 -6.81 6.04
CA TYR A 127 -16.91 -6.72 4.89
C TYR A 127 -16.15 -6.82 3.58
N GLY A 128 -16.86 -7.12 2.51
CA GLY A 128 -16.28 -7.11 1.17
C GLY A 128 -17.21 -7.65 0.11
N LYS A 129 -16.78 -7.49 -1.13
CA LYS A 129 -17.52 -7.93 -2.31
C LYS A 129 -16.60 -8.15 -3.49
N SER A 130 -17.02 -8.99 -4.44
CA SER A 130 -16.37 -9.19 -5.72
C SER A 130 -17.32 -8.93 -6.88
N THR A 131 -16.77 -8.55 -8.02
CA THR A 131 -17.49 -8.43 -9.29
C THR A 131 -18.11 -9.76 -9.76
N THR A 132 -17.71 -10.89 -9.18
CA THR A 132 -18.32 -12.22 -9.42
C THR A 132 -19.60 -12.46 -8.63
N GLY A 133 -20.02 -11.51 -7.78
CA GLY A 133 -21.23 -11.62 -6.95
C GLY A 133 -20.99 -12.15 -5.53
N GLU A 134 -19.76 -12.54 -5.17
CA GLU A 134 -19.39 -12.86 -3.79
C GLU A 134 -19.51 -11.60 -2.91
N SER A 135 -20.09 -11.72 -1.71
CA SER A 135 -20.08 -10.68 -0.68
C SER A 135 -20.12 -11.27 0.72
N TRP A 136 -19.61 -10.50 1.69
CA TRP A 136 -19.68 -10.81 3.12
C TRP A 136 -19.74 -9.53 3.93
N ASP A 137 -20.40 -9.61 5.08
CA ASP A 137 -20.59 -8.54 6.04
C ASP A 137 -20.86 -9.21 7.39
N ILE A 138 -19.85 -9.23 8.27
CA ILE A 138 -19.89 -9.95 9.54
C ILE A 138 -19.16 -9.16 10.63
N VAL A 139 -19.63 -9.26 11.86
CA VAL A 139 -18.92 -8.80 13.05
C VAL A 139 -18.40 -10.00 13.82
N VAL A 140 -17.11 -10.02 14.11
CA VAL A 140 -16.44 -11.10 14.84
C VAL A 140 -15.73 -10.55 16.07
N ASP A 141 -15.62 -11.39 17.11
CA ASP A 141 -14.72 -11.12 18.24
C ASP A 141 -13.30 -11.54 17.84
N GLU A 142 -12.35 -10.61 17.90
CA GLU A 142 -10.95 -10.80 17.54
C GLU A 142 -10.06 -9.98 18.49
N GLU A 143 -9.17 -10.64 19.22
CA GLU A 143 -8.15 -9.97 20.02
C GLU A 143 -7.07 -9.41 19.09
N THR A 144 -7.20 -8.14 18.73
CA THR A 144 -6.21 -7.46 17.90
C THR A 144 -5.20 -6.71 18.74
N TYR A 145 -3.92 -7.05 18.55
CA TYR A 145 -2.79 -6.38 19.20
C TYR A 145 -2.19 -5.39 18.18
N TYR A 146 -2.50 -4.10 18.31
CA TYR A 146 -2.02 -3.00 17.45
C TYR A 146 -0.94 -2.15 18.10
#